data_AF-A0AAW0WP50-F1
#
_entry.id   AF-A0AAW0WP50-F1
#
_cell.length_a   1.000
_cell.length_b   1.000
_cell.length_c   1.000
_cell.angle_alpha   90.00
_cell.angle_beta   90.00
_cell.angle_gamma   90.00
#
_symmetry.space_group_name_H-M   'P 1'
#
loop_
_entity.id
_entity.type
_entity.pdbx_description
1 polymer ?
#
loop_
_entity_poly.entity_id
_entity_poly.type
_entity_poly.pdbx_seq_one_letter_code
_entity_poly.pdbx_strand_id
1 'polypeptide(L)'
;MLPTPEEKHKIQEATICNPYLPLGSAEQCLMMLSSISELPARLKLWIFKLDYENMEKIDSITRVSKVDFEELSNNIAKIEVDCKESWVHLKAIVKHYGPTQIKLNVLQ
;
A
#
# COMPACT_ATOMS: atom_id res chain seq x y z
N MET A 1 14.03 -12.77 -18.42
CA MET A 1 14.88 -13.97 -18.51
C MET A 1 16.32 -13.51 -18.72
N LEU A 2 17.31 -14.15 -18.10
CA LEU A 2 18.73 -13.87 -18.32
C LEU A 2 19.31 -15.03 -19.14
N PRO A 3 20.23 -14.78 -20.10
CA PRO A 3 20.84 -15.85 -20.89
C PRO A 3 21.60 -16.81 -19.98
N THR A 4 21.47 -18.11 -20.22
CA THR A 4 22.28 -19.10 -19.51
C THR A 4 23.74 -19.08 -20.03
N PRO A 5 24.69 -19.60 -19.23
CA PRO A 5 26.09 -19.72 -19.68
C PRO A 5 26.22 -20.52 -20.98
N GLU A 6 25.40 -21.55 -21.16
CA GLU A 6 25.40 -22.41 -22.34
C GLU A 6 24.87 -21.67 -23.57
N GLU A 7 23.82 -20.86 -23.42
CA GLU A 7 23.28 -20.02 -24.50
C GLU A 7 24.31 -18.97 -24.94
N LYS A 8 25.00 -18.35 -23.99
CA LYS A 8 26.08 -17.41 -24.26
C LYS A 8 27.22 -18.07 -25.04
N HIS A 9 27.66 -19.25 -24.61
CA HIS A 9 28.72 -20.01 -25.28
C HIS A 9 28.37 -20.30 -26.73
N LYS A 10 27.14 -20.78 -26.99
CA LYS A 10 26.66 -21.08 -28.35
C LYS A 10 26.66 -19.85 -29.25
N ILE A 11 26.25 -18.69 -28.74
CA ILE A 11 26.26 -17.42 -29.50
C ILE A 11 27.70 -17.01 -29.83
N GLN A 12 28.64 -17.17 -28.88
CA GLN A 12 30.05 -16.87 -29.10
C GLN A 12 30.69 -17.81 -30.13
N GLU A 13 30.44 -19.12 -30.04
CA GLU A 13 30.91 -20.11 -31.02
C GLU A 13 30.37 -19.83 -32.42
N ALA A 14 29.08 -19.53 -32.54
CA ALA A 14 28.47 -19.19 -33.82
C ALA A 14 29.10 -17.94 -34.46
N THR A 15 29.47 -16.95 -33.63
CA THR A 15 30.17 -15.73 -34.07
C THR A 15 31.60 -16.03 -34.54
N ILE A 16 32.31 -16.95 -33.86
CA ILE A 16 33.67 -17.37 -34.23
C ILE A 16 33.67 -18.17 -35.53
N CYS A 17 32.70 -19.08 -35.69
CA CYS A 17 32.57 -19.91 -36.89
C CYS A 17 32.13 -19.10 -38.13
N ASN A 18 31.37 -18.01 -37.95
CA ASN A 18 30.88 -17.17 -39.03
C ASN A 18 31.11 -15.66 -38.74
N PRO A 19 32.36 -15.17 -38.83
CA PRO A 19 32.72 -13.80 -38.44
C PRO A 19 32.15 -12.71 -39.37
N TYR A 20 31.67 -13.08 -40.56
CA TYR A 20 31.07 -12.15 -41.53
C TYR A 20 29.55 -12.01 -41.39
N LEU A 21 28.91 -12.83 -40.54
CA LEU A 21 27.47 -12.77 -40.30
C LEU A 21 27.19 -11.99 -39.00
N PRO A 22 26.50 -10.84 -39.06
CA PRO A 22 26.18 -10.10 -37.85
C PRO A 22 25.12 -10.83 -37.01
N LEU A 23 25.25 -10.74 -35.69
CA LEU A 23 24.24 -11.23 -34.75
C LEU A 23 22.90 -10.51 -34.96
N GLY A 24 21.78 -11.21 -34.76
CA GLY A 24 20.46 -10.61 -34.73
C GLY A 24 20.26 -9.72 -33.50
N SER A 25 19.17 -8.96 -33.49
CA SER A 25 18.86 -8.03 -32.38
C SER A 25 18.67 -8.75 -31.04
N ALA A 26 18.13 -9.97 -31.05
CA ALA A 26 17.94 -10.78 -29.86
C ALA A 26 19.29 -11.25 -29.28
N GLU A 27 20.19 -11.77 -30.11
CA GLU A 27 21.51 -12.23 -29.70
C GLU A 27 22.37 -11.07 -29.22
N GLN A 28 22.31 -9.92 -29.91
CA GLN A 28 22.97 -8.69 -29.45
C GLN A 28 22.47 -8.26 -28.05
N CYS A 29 21.16 -8.34 -27.82
CA CYS A 29 20.56 -8.05 -26.51
C CYS A 29 21.06 -9.01 -25.42
N LEU A 30 21.11 -10.32 -25.70
CA LEU A 30 21.62 -11.32 -24.74
C LEU A 30 23.11 -11.09 -24.43
N MET A 31 23.92 -10.78 -25.44
CA MET A 31 25.33 -10.45 -25.25
C MET A 31 25.52 -9.19 -24.41
N MET A 32 24.71 -8.15 -24.67
CA MET A 32 24.68 -6.91 -23.87
C MET A 32 24.29 -7.19 -22.42
N LEU A 33 23.22 -7.93 -22.17
CA LEU A 33 22.77 -8.28 -20.81
C LEU A 33 23.86 -9.07 -20.07
N SER A 34 24.57 -9.97 -20.76
CA SER A 34 25.67 -10.75 -20.19
C SER A 34 26.92 -9.95 -19.86
N SER A 35 27.08 -8.75 -20.45
CA SER A 35 28.22 -7.86 -20.21
C SER A 35 28.08 -7.04 -18.92
N ILE A 36 26.88 -6.97 -18.36
CA ILE A 36 26.60 -6.22 -17.14
C ILE A 36 27.01 -7.07 -15.93
N SER A 37 28.04 -6.62 -15.21
CA SER A 37 28.50 -7.27 -13.98
C SER A 37 27.39 -7.35 -12.93
N GLU A 38 27.25 -8.53 -12.32
CA GLU A 38 26.32 -8.79 -11.22
C GLU A 38 24.85 -8.43 -11.52
N LEU A 39 24.47 -8.44 -12.81
CA LEU A 39 23.11 -8.15 -13.24
C LEU A 39 22.03 -8.92 -12.45
N PRO A 40 22.18 -10.24 -12.16
CA PRO A 40 21.20 -10.95 -11.35
C PRO A 40 21.01 -10.36 -9.95
N ALA A 41 22.10 -9.97 -9.27
CA ALA A 41 22.03 -9.38 -7.94
C ALA A 41 21.40 -7.98 -7.99
N ARG A 42 21.76 -7.17 -8.99
CA ARG A 42 21.19 -5.83 -9.20
C ARG A 42 19.69 -5.89 -9.50
N LEU A 43 19.25 -6.83 -10.35
CA LEU A 43 17.83 -7.04 -10.63
C LEU A 43 17.06 -7.51 -9.40
N LYS A 44 17.64 -8.40 -8.59
CA LYS A 44 17.04 -8.81 -7.31
C LYS A 44 16.87 -7.62 -6.36
N LEU A 45 17.87 -6.76 -6.24
CA LEU A 45 17.78 -5.54 -5.43
C LEU A 45 16.76 -4.56 -5.98
N TRP A 46 16.65 -4.41 -7.30
CA TRP A 46 15.63 -3.59 -7.94
C TRP A 46 14.21 -4.11 -7.67
N ILE A 47 13.99 -5.42 -7.80
CA ILE A 47 12.71 -6.06 -7.46
C ILE A 47 12.40 -5.81 -5.98
N PHE A 48 13.37 -6.08 -5.09
CA PHE A 48 13.21 -5.83 -3.65
C PHE A 48 12.85 -4.36 -3.36
N LYS A 49 13.50 -3.40 -4.02
CA LYS A 49 13.20 -1.98 -3.87
C LYS A 49 11.77 -1.65 -4.32
N LEU A 50 11.34 -2.16 -5.48
CA LEU A 50 9.98 -1.97 -5.98
C LEU A 50 8.94 -2.58 -5.04
N ASP A 51 9.19 -3.80 -4.55
CA ASP A 51 8.33 -4.48 -3.60
C ASP A 51 8.24 -3.70 -2.27
N TYR A 52 9.37 -3.18 -1.79
CA TYR A 52 9.43 -2.35 -0.59
C TYR A 52 8.65 -1.04 -0.76
N GLU A 53 8.86 -0.29 -1.84
CA GLU A 53 8.14 0.95 -2.14
C GLU A 53 6.62 0.71 -2.21
N ASN A 54 6.20 -0.42 -2.80
CA ASN A 54 4.79 -0.79 -2.87
C ASN A 54 4.21 -1.17 -1.50
N MET A 55 4.94 -1.99 -0.73
CA MET A 55 4.55 -2.36 0.64
C MET A 55 4.44 -1.14 1.55
N GLU A 56 5.45 -0.26 1.56
CA GLU A 56 5.48 0.93 2.42
C GLU A 56 4.31 1.87 2.14
N LYS A 57 3.92 2.01 0.86
CA LYS A 57 2.77 2.83 0.47
C LYS A 57 1.46 2.28 1.03
N ILE A 58 1.21 0.98 0.90
CA ILE A 58 0.01 0.32 1.44
C ILE A 58 -0.02 0.42 2.97
N ASP A 59 1.13 0.19 3.59
CA ASP A 59 1.24 0.19 5.04
C ASP A 59 0.99 1.60 5.61
N SER A 60 1.52 2.64 4.94
CA SER A 60 1.29 4.04 5.31
C SER A 60 -0.18 4.44 5.19
N ILE A 61 -0.84 4.08 4.09
CA ILE A 61 -2.29 4.32 3.91
C ILE A 61 -3.08 3.61 5.01
N THR A 62 -2.74 2.34 5.28
CA THR A 62 -3.42 1.53 6.30
C THR A 62 -3.26 2.12 7.70
N ARG A 63 -2.06 2.61 8.06
CA ARG A 63 -1.82 3.24 9.37
C ARG A 63 -2.61 4.53 9.53
N VAL A 64 -2.62 5.41 8.51
CA VAL A 64 -3.39 6.65 8.55
C VAL A 64 -4.89 6.36 8.71
N SER A 65 -5.44 5.47 7.90
CA SER A 65 -6.87 5.11 8.01
C SER A 65 -7.22 4.48 9.36
N LYS A 66 -6.33 3.68 9.97
CA LYS A 66 -6.56 3.13 11.32
C LYS A 66 -6.65 4.22 12.38
N VAL A 67 -5.77 5.23 12.32
CA VAL A 67 -5.80 6.37 13.24
C VAL A 67 -7.13 7.11 13.09
N ASP A 68 -7.58 7.36 11.86
CA ASP A 68 -8.87 8.02 11.60
C ASP A 68 -10.07 7.25 12.18
N PHE A 69 -10.09 5.91 12.04
CA PHE A 69 -11.15 5.08 12.60
C PHE A 69 -11.15 5.05 14.13
N GLU A 70 -9.97 5.03 14.76
CA GLU A 70 -9.85 5.06 16.22
C GLU A 70 -10.34 6.40 16.78
N GLU A 71 -9.94 7.52 16.15
CA GLU A 71 -10.43 8.85 16.52
C GLU A 71 -11.96 8.96 16.35
N LEU A 72 -12.50 8.49 15.22
CA LEU A 72 -13.94 8.45 14.99
C LEU A 72 -14.66 7.62 16.07
N SER A 73 -14.15 6.44 16.40
CA SER A 73 -14.72 5.57 17.43
C SER A 73 -14.74 6.26 18.79
N ASN A 74 -13.67 6.97 19.15
CA ASN A 74 -13.57 7.71 20.40
C ASN A 74 -14.59 8.87 20.44
N ASN A 75 -14.74 9.59 19.33
CA ASN A 75 -15.71 10.69 19.23
C ASN A 75 -17.15 10.19 19.39
N ILE A 76 -17.50 9.06 18.75
CA ILE A 76 -18.82 8.43 18.90
C ILE A 76 -19.07 8.00 20.36
N ALA A 77 -18.08 7.36 20.99
CA ALA A 77 -18.19 6.92 22.39
C ALA A 77 -18.42 8.11 23.34
N LYS A 78 -17.72 9.24 23.10
CA LYS A 78 -17.91 10.48 23.87
C LYS A 78 -19.32 11.04 23.69
N ILE A 79 -19.80 11.15 22.45
CA ILE A 79 -21.16 11.63 22.17
C ILE A 79 -22.20 10.75 22.85
N GLU A 80 -22.00 9.43 22.88
CA GLU A 80 -22.91 8.50 23.56
C GLU A 80 -22.99 8.78 25.07
N VAL A 81 -21.84 9.03 25.73
CA VAL A 81 -21.78 9.40 27.15
C VAL A 81 -22.48 10.74 27.38
N ASP A 82 -22.13 11.76 26.61
CA ASP A 82 -22.69 13.11 26.74
C ASP A 82 -24.21 13.11 26.55
N CYS A 83 -24.72 12.28 25.62
CA CYS A 83 -26.16 12.09 25.41
C CYS A 83 -26.84 11.44 26.62
N LYS A 84 -26.22 10.42 27.22
CA LYS A 84 -26.74 9.76 28.43
C LYS A 84 -26.78 10.73 29.61
N GLU A 85 -25.74 11.53 29.81
CA GLU A 85 -25.69 12.53 30.87
C GLU A 85 -26.74 13.62 30.65
N SER A 86 -26.87 14.13 29.42
CA SER A 86 -27.90 15.10 29.05
C SER A 86 -29.32 14.58 29.35
N TRP A 87 -29.57 13.28 29.11
CA TRP A 87 -30.85 12.64 29.44
C TRP A 87 -31.11 12.56 30.95
N VAL A 88 -30.07 12.31 31.75
CA VAL A 88 -30.16 12.34 33.23
C VAL A 88 -30.52 13.75 33.71
N HIS A 89 -29.87 14.78 33.16
CA HIS A 89 -30.20 16.18 33.48
C HIS A 89 -31.65 16.53 33.11
N LEU A 90 -32.12 16.14 31.92
CA LEU A 90 -33.50 16.36 31.51
C LEU A 90 -34.50 15.70 32.47
N LYS A 91 -34.25 14.46 32.89
CA LYS A 91 -35.07 13.77 33.89
C LYS A 91 -35.11 14.51 35.22
N ALA A 92 -33.97 15.04 35.68
CA ALA A 92 -33.90 15.81 36.92
C ALA A 92 -34.71 17.12 36.81
N ILE A 93 -34.62 17.83 35.69
CA ILE A 93 -35.40 19.06 35.44
C ILE A 93 -36.90 18.76 35.47
N VAL A 94 -37.36 17.72 34.77
CA VAL A 94 -38.79 17.32 34.77
C VAL A 94 -39.28 17.01 36.18
N LYS A 95 -38.45 16.35 37.00
CA LYS A 95 -38.78 16.01 38.40
C LYS A 95 -38.92 17.25 39.29
N HIS A 96 -38.07 18.26 39.10
CA HIS A 96 -38.03 19.45 39.97
C HIS A 96 -38.96 20.59 39.54
N TYR A 97 -39.26 20.75 38.25
CA TYR A 97 -40.00 21.91 37.73
C TYR A 97 -41.41 21.57 37.21
N GLY A 98 -41.83 20.29 37.24
CA GLY A 98 -43.12 19.85 36.71
C GLY A 98 -43.31 20.16 35.22
N PRO A 99 -44.50 19.96 34.63
CA PRO A 99 -44.78 20.19 33.21
C PRO A 99 -44.87 21.68 32.83
N THR A 100 -43.97 22.52 33.35
CA THR A 100 -43.90 23.94 32.97
C THR A 100 -43.03 24.09 31.71
N GLN A 101 -43.69 23.99 30.54
CA GLN A 101 -43.28 24.54 29.24
C GLN A 101 -41.89 24.15 28.68
N ILE A 102 -41.55 22.86 28.60
CA ILE A 102 -40.58 22.40 27.58
C ILE A 102 -41.37 21.66 26.49
N LYS A 103 -41.79 22.39 25.44
CA LYS A 103 -42.29 21.79 24.20
C LYS A 103 -41.10 21.14 23.47
N LEU A 104 -40.73 19.93 23.89
CA LEU A 104 -39.81 19.06 23.16
C LEU A 104 -40.60 18.42 22.01
N ASN A 105 -40.58 19.07 20.83
CA ASN A 105 -40.89 18.39 19.58
C ASN A 105 -39.74 17.43 19.28
N VAL A 106 -39.75 16.27 19.92
CA VAL A 106 -38.87 15.16 19.55
C VAL A 106 -39.41 14.62 18.25
N LEU A 107 -38.59 14.69 17.20
CA LEU A 107 -38.89 14.22 15.85
C LEU A 107 -39.34 12.75 15.91
N GLN A 108 -40.59 12.52 15.49
CA GLN A 108 -41.10 11.20 15.08
C GLN A 108 -40.45 10.76 13.77
#